data_AF-A0A1I2G8P8-F1
#
_entry.id   AF-A0A1I2G8P8-F1
#
_cell.length_a   1.000
_cell.length_b   1.000
_cell.length_c   1.000
_cell.angle_alpha   90.00
_cell.angle_beta   90.00
_cell.angle_gamma   90.00
#
_symmetry.space_group_name_H-M   'P 1'
#
loop_
_entity.id
_entity.type
_entity.pdbx_description
1 polymer ?
#
loop_
_entity_poly.entity_id
_entity_poly.type
_entity_poly.pdbx_seq_one_letter_code
_entity_poly.pdbx_strand_id
1 'polypeptide(L)'
;MELFDEIHSASVHFSSGKPLLRPKMERISNKIRATDVSLLGLFIISPSVMKDRKTVVSIPLQYDSEYEEILNYEIIPHFENTLLAKYPDFQEYVLMNLRESSGILFRKMAGNHEIITSVGTLYETDSKQTAIENHHAFNVKEYLVKLDFIHPIFSDEFNKIWTFLSKTYLLYQEAYVLLPDNWAFNELFKERLLIKQLASVCKEMRVTVNTDNNQIASISVC
;
A
#
# COMPACT_ATOMS: atom_id res chain seq x y z
N MET A 1 20.27 4.61 16.58
CA MET A 1 20.12 5.13 15.21
C MET A 1 19.30 6.40 15.33
N GLU A 2 19.79 7.54 14.84
CA GLU A 2 19.18 8.84 15.16
C GLU A 2 17.77 8.98 14.58
N LEU A 3 17.54 8.36 13.40
CA LEU A 3 16.30 8.43 12.63
C LEU A 3 15.07 7.76 13.28
N PHE A 4 15.26 6.82 14.20
CA PHE A 4 14.17 5.96 14.71
C PHE A 4 14.09 5.97 16.23
N ASP A 5 12.88 6.12 16.77
CA ASP A 5 12.59 5.91 18.19
C ASP A 5 11.84 4.58 18.35
N GLU A 6 12.34 3.69 19.21
CA GLU A 6 11.68 2.41 19.49
C GLU A 6 10.35 2.68 20.22
N ILE A 7 9.24 2.19 19.64
CA ILE A 7 7.94 2.17 20.31
C ILE A 7 7.88 0.82 21.04
N HIS A 8 7.55 0.84 22.35
CA HIS A 8 7.56 -0.37 23.19
C HIS A 8 6.90 -1.57 22.51
N SER A 9 7.54 -2.74 22.63
CA SER A 9 7.13 -4.00 22.03
C SER A 9 5.75 -4.41 22.52
N ALA A 10 4.71 -4.11 21.75
CA ALA A 10 3.49 -4.87 21.82
C ALA A 10 3.76 -6.22 21.16
N SER A 11 3.56 -7.32 21.87
CA SER A 11 3.17 -8.55 21.17
C SER A 11 1.98 -8.17 20.30
N VAL A 12 1.99 -8.53 19.02
CA VAL A 12 0.81 -8.40 18.15
C VAL A 12 -0.24 -9.37 18.70
N HIS A 13 -0.91 -8.97 19.76
CA HIS A 13 -2.19 -9.53 20.12
C HIS A 13 -3.16 -8.92 19.12
N PHE A 14 -3.57 -9.72 18.14
CA PHE A 14 -4.84 -9.49 17.46
C PHE A 14 -5.87 -9.31 18.57
N SER A 15 -6.22 -8.05 18.84
CA SER A 15 -7.18 -7.75 19.90
C SER A 15 -8.46 -8.52 19.58
N SER A 16 -8.96 -9.26 20.56
CA SER A 16 -10.30 -9.84 20.55
C SER A 16 -11.32 -8.71 20.64
N GLY A 17 -11.41 -7.89 19.59
CA GLY A 17 -12.15 -6.64 19.56
C GLY A 17 -13.41 -6.76 18.71
N LYS A 18 -14.55 -6.92 19.39
CA LYS A 18 -15.92 -6.94 18.87
C LYS A 18 -16.24 -8.13 17.93
N PRO A 19 -17.46 -8.70 17.98
CA PRO A 19 -17.89 -9.63 16.95
C PRO A 19 -17.81 -8.91 15.61
N LEU A 20 -16.95 -9.38 14.71
CA LEU A 20 -16.90 -8.91 13.33
C LEU A 20 -18.31 -9.10 12.75
N LEU A 21 -19.03 -7.99 12.59
CA LEU A 21 -20.30 -8.00 11.86
C LEU A 21 -19.98 -8.55 10.48
N ARG A 22 -20.57 -9.70 10.15
CA ARG A 22 -20.33 -10.34 8.86
C ARG A 22 -20.87 -9.40 7.77
N PRO A 23 -20.01 -8.86 6.88
CA PRO A 23 -20.49 -7.95 5.86
C PRO A 23 -21.42 -8.68 4.90
N LYS A 24 -22.36 -7.93 4.32
CA LYS A 24 -23.11 -8.43 3.17
C LYS A 24 -22.19 -8.37 1.95
N MET A 25 -21.97 -9.51 1.31
CA MET A 25 -21.08 -9.64 0.15
C MET A 25 -21.88 -9.65 -1.14
N GLU A 26 -21.51 -8.79 -2.09
CA GLU A 26 -22.11 -8.73 -3.42
C GLU A 26 -21.00 -8.80 -4.49
N ARG A 27 -21.16 -9.64 -5.50
CA ARG A 27 -20.21 -9.69 -6.63
C ARG A 27 -20.54 -8.58 -7.61
N ILE A 28 -19.55 -7.75 -7.94
CA ILE A 28 -19.69 -6.71 -8.96
C ILE A 28 -19.28 -7.31 -10.31
N SER A 29 -20.13 -7.14 -11.32
CA SER A 29 -19.81 -7.52 -12.69
C SER A 29 -18.92 -6.46 -13.32
N ASN A 30 -17.64 -6.77 -13.49
CA ASN A 30 -16.72 -5.89 -14.19
C ASN A 30 -16.66 -6.24 -15.69
N LYS A 31 -17.54 -5.61 -16.48
CA LYS A 31 -17.58 -5.78 -17.94
C LYS A 31 -16.65 -4.83 -18.69
N ILE A 32 -16.26 -3.73 -18.05
CA ILE A 32 -15.41 -2.71 -18.65
C ILE A 32 -13.96 -3.16 -18.52
N ARG A 33 -13.22 -3.07 -19.63
CA ARG A 33 -11.78 -3.35 -19.63
C ARG A 33 -11.04 -2.02 -19.72
N ALA A 34 -10.04 -1.85 -18.86
CA ALA A 34 -9.16 -0.69 -18.94
C ALA A 34 -8.42 -0.67 -20.28
N THR A 35 -8.46 0.46 -20.96
CA THR A 35 -7.66 0.73 -22.17
C THR A 35 -6.40 1.54 -21.87
N ASP A 36 -6.36 2.16 -20.69
CA ASP A 36 -5.26 2.95 -20.16
C ASP A 36 -5.16 2.72 -18.64
N VAL A 37 -4.10 3.22 -17.99
CA VAL A 37 -3.96 3.16 -16.53
C VAL A 37 -3.58 4.54 -15.98
N SER A 38 -4.37 5.02 -15.02
CA SER A 38 -4.08 6.30 -14.36
C SER A 38 -2.90 6.18 -13.39
N LEU A 39 -2.39 7.31 -12.89
CA LEU A 39 -1.33 7.31 -11.87
C LEU A 39 -1.76 6.62 -10.57
N LEU A 40 -3.02 6.82 -10.15
CA LEU A 40 -3.58 6.12 -9.01
C LEU A 40 -3.72 4.62 -9.30
N GLY A 41 -4.21 4.26 -10.50
CA GLY A 41 -4.28 2.88 -10.95
C GLY A 41 -2.90 2.21 -10.92
N LEU A 42 -1.86 2.88 -11.42
CA LEU A 42 -0.48 2.41 -11.38
C LEU A 42 0.00 2.16 -9.95
N PHE A 43 -0.24 3.10 -9.04
CA PHE A 43 0.10 2.95 -7.63
C PHE A 43 -0.61 1.73 -7.00
N ILE A 44 -1.91 1.59 -7.24
CA ILE A 44 -2.74 0.56 -6.60
C ILE A 44 -2.47 -0.84 -7.15
N ILE A 45 -2.20 -0.98 -8.45
CA ILE A 45 -1.90 -2.29 -9.05
C ILE A 45 -0.44 -2.71 -8.89
N SER A 46 0.45 -1.81 -8.46
CA SER A 46 1.88 -2.08 -8.38
C SER A 46 2.21 -3.34 -7.56
N PRO A 47 1.59 -3.62 -6.39
CA PRO A 47 1.92 -4.82 -5.62
C PRO A 47 1.53 -6.08 -6.40
N SER A 48 0.40 -6.03 -7.12
CA SER A 48 -0.07 -7.13 -7.96
C SER A 48 0.81 -7.38 -9.19
N VAL A 49 1.51 -6.35 -9.70
CA VAL A 49 2.44 -6.50 -10.83
C VAL A 49 3.81 -6.96 -10.36
N MET A 50 4.32 -6.38 -9.27
CA MET A 50 5.71 -6.54 -8.86
C MET A 50 5.94 -7.72 -7.92
N LYS A 51 4.96 -8.08 -7.09
CA LYS A 51 5.11 -9.11 -6.06
C LYS A 51 4.34 -10.39 -6.39
N ASP A 52 3.01 -10.31 -6.45
CA ASP A 52 2.16 -11.46 -6.78
C ASP A 52 0.87 -11.01 -7.48
N ARG A 53 0.59 -11.56 -8.67
CA ARG A 53 -0.67 -11.32 -9.42
C ARG A 53 -1.92 -11.68 -8.63
N LYS A 54 -1.81 -12.56 -7.62
CA LYS A 54 -2.89 -12.97 -6.73
C LYS A 54 -3.06 -12.07 -5.50
N THR A 55 -2.28 -10.98 -5.39
CA THR A 55 -2.46 -9.98 -4.34
C THR A 55 -3.90 -9.49 -4.33
N VAL A 56 -4.50 -9.47 -3.13
CA VAL A 56 -5.83 -8.92 -2.89
C VAL A 56 -5.68 -7.46 -2.50
N VAL A 57 -6.38 -6.57 -3.21
CA VAL A 57 -6.46 -5.16 -2.85
C VAL A 57 -7.81 -4.90 -2.22
N SER A 58 -7.81 -4.38 -1.01
CA SER A 58 -9.03 -3.97 -0.32
C SER A 58 -9.07 -2.46 -0.22
N ILE A 59 -10.18 -1.83 -0.66
CA ILE A 59 -10.34 -0.37 -0.61
C ILE A 59 -11.60 -0.01 0.16
N PRO A 60 -11.49 0.53 1.38
CA PRO A 60 -12.63 1.02 2.14
C PRO A 60 -13.11 2.36 1.59
N LEU A 61 -14.43 2.58 1.61
CA LEU A 61 -15.08 3.74 1.05
C LEU A 61 -16.34 4.09 1.83
N GLN A 62 -16.60 5.38 1.99
CA GLN A 62 -17.91 5.84 2.44
C GLN A 62 -18.99 5.50 1.42
N TYR A 63 -20.22 5.25 1.89
CA TYR A 63 -21.37 5.20 1.01
C TYR A 63 -21.55 6.54 0.27
N ASP A 64 -21.93 6.48 -1.00
CA ASP A 64 -22.17 7.64 -1.88
C ASP A 64 -20.98 8.59 -2.00
N SER A 65 -19.77 8.05 -1.88
CA SER A 65 -18.53 8.81 -2.00
C SER A 65 -18.24 9.20 -3.45
N GLU A 66 -17.77 10.44 -3.67
CA GLU A 66 -17.27 10.89 -4.99
C GLU A 66 -16.12 10.01 -5.52
N TYR A 67 -15.40 9.33 -4.61
CA TYR A 67 -14.31 8.43 -4.96
C TYR A 67 -14.80 7.08 -5.51
N GLU A 68 -16.10 6.78 -5.44
CA GLU A 68 -16.68 5.59 -6.08
C GLU A 68 -16.52 5.65 -7.61
N GLU A 69 -16.65 6.85 -8.20
CA GLU A 69 -16.43 7.04 -9.63
C GLU A 69 -14.98 6.75 -10.01
N ILE A 70 -14.03 7.29 -9.23
CA ILE A 70 -12.60 7.03 -9.39
C ILE A 70 -12.31 5.53 -9.32
N LEU A 71 -12.87 4.81 -8.34
CA LEU A 71 -12.72 3.36 -8.24
C LEU A 71 -13.22 2.64 -9.50
N ASN A 72 -14.42 2.99 -9.95
CA ASN A 72 -15.11 2.33 -11.06
C ASN A 72 -14.40 2.53 -12.40
N TYR A 73 -13.71 3.65 -12.60
CA TYR A 73 -13.04 3.95 -13.87
C TYR A 73 -11.53 3.72 -13.86
N GLU A 74 -10.85 3.99 -12.74
CA GLU A 74 -9.39 3.97 -12.67
C GLU A 74 -8.79 2.71 -12.06
N ILE A 75 -9.56 1.94 -11.26
CA ILE A 75 -9.00 0.83 -10.49
C ILE A 75 -9.70 -0.49 -10.83
N ILE A 76 -11.02 -0.58 -10.62
CA ILE A 76 -11.81 -1.80 -10.81
C ILE A 76 -11.59 -2.44 -12.19
N PRO A 77 -11.56 -1.68 -13.31
CA PRO A 77 -11.36 -2.23 -14.65
C PRO A 77 -10.08 -3.06 -14.81
N HIS A 78 -9.09 -2.90 -13.92
CA HIS A 78 -7.84 -3.64 -13.95
C HIS A 78 -7.91 -5.04 -13.34
N PHE A 79 -8.97 -5.39 -12.60
CA PHE A 79 -9.10 -6.67 -11.90
C PHE A 79 -10.18 -7.56 -12.52
N GLU A 80 -9.99 -8.88 -12.43
CA GLU A 80 -10.95 -9.86 -12.93
C GLU A 80 -12.15 -10.02 -12.00
N ASN A 81 -11.89 -9.99 -10.69
CA ASN A 81 -12.89 -10.25 -9.67
C ASN A 81 -12.97 -9.09 -8.69
N THR A 82 -14.19 -8.59 -8.51
CA THR A 82 -14.51 -7.52 -7.56
C THR A 82 -15.67 -7.99 -6.69
N LEU A 83 -15.48 -7.94 -5.38
CA LEU A 83 -16.53 -8.11 -4.38
C LEU A 83 -16.74 -6.78 -3.66
N LEU A 84 -17.99 -6.48 -3.36
CA LEU A 84 -18.38 -5.37 -2.49
C LEU A 84 -18.82 -5.95 -1.15
N ALA A 85 -18.07 -5.63 -0.10
CA ALA A 85 -18.40 -5.93 1.27
C ALA A 85 -19.08 -4.71 1.89
N LYS A 86 -20.34 -4.84 2.31
CA LYS A 86 -21.11 -3.76 2.93
C LYS A 86 -21.10 -3.90 4.44
N TYR A 87 -20.51 -2.93 5.13
CA TYR A 87 -20.52 -2.77 6.58
C TYR A 87 -21.54 -1.68 6.98
N PRO A 88 -21.87 -1.51 8.28
CA PRO A 88 -22.80 -0.46 8.70
C PRO A 88 -22.36 0.95 8.31
N ASP A 89 -21.07 1.26 8.45
CA ASP A 89 -20.56 2.63 8.35
C ASP A 89 -19.79 2.90 7.05
N PHE A 90 -19.42 1.84 6.31
CA PHE A 90 -18.64 1.93 5.08
C PHE A 90 -18.87 0.71 4.19
N GLN A 91 -18.38 0.77 2.97
CA GLN A 91 -18.29 -0.35 2.04
C GLN A 91 -16.84 -0.57 1.62
N GLU A 92 -16.51 -1.81 1.28
CA GLU A 92 -15.15 -2.19 0.93
C GLU A 92 -15.14 -2.94 -0.38
N TYR A 93 -14.34 -2.46 -1.33
CA TYR A 93 -14.13 -3.11 -2.61
C TYR A 93 -12.92 -4.04 -2.49
N VAL A 94 -13.20 -5.35 -2.57
CA VAL A 94 -12.18 -6.40 -2.56
C VAL A 94 -11.89 -6.81 -4.00
N LEU A 95 -10.71 -6.42 -4.48
CA LEU A 95 -10.23 -6.59 -5.84
C LEU A 95 -9.21 -7.73 -5.88
N MET A 96 -9.42 -8.67 -6.78
CA MET A 96 -8.62 -9.89 -6.87
C MET A 96 -8.28 -10.21 -8.32
N ASN A 97 -7.13 -10.84 -8.50
CA ASN A 97 -6.58 -11.28 -9.78
C ASN A 97 -6.43 -10.12 -10.76
N LEU A 98 -5.24 -9.52 -10.79
CA LEU A 98 -4.92 -8.50 -11.76
C LEU A 98 -5.03 -9.07 -13.18
N ARG A 99 -5.77 -8.38 -14.06
CA ARG A 99 -5.85 -8.74 -15.48
C ARG A 99 -4.47 -8.64 -16.12
N GLU A 100 -4.15 -9.61 -16.95
CA GLU A 100 -2.88 -9.64 -17.68
C GLU A 100 -2.64 -8.37 -18.53
N SER A 101 -3.68 -7.87 -19.21
CA SER A 101 -3.60 -6.65 -20.00
C SER A 101 -3.18 -5.43 -19.17
N SER A 102 -3.64 -5.34 -17.93
CA SER A 102 -3.27 -4.25 -17.00
C SER A 102 -1.80 -4.34 -16.60
N GLY A 103 -1.29 -5.56 -16.38
CA GLY A 103 0.14 -5.76 -16.13
C GLY A 103 1.02 -5.38 -17.35
N ILE A 104 0.53 -5.58 -18.57
CA ILE A 104 1.21 -5.13 -19.79
C ILE A 104 1.21 -3.59 -19.87
N LEU A 105 0.06 -2.95 -19.62
CA LEU A 105 -0.05 -1.48 -19.57
C LEU A 105 0.90 -0.88 -18.53
N PHE A 106 0.92 -1.44 -17.31
CA PHE A 106 1.82 -1.03 -16.25
C PHE A 106 3.28 -1.01 -16.71
N ARG A 107 3.77 -2.13 -17.28
CA ARG A 107 5.17 -2.23 -17.73
C ARG A 107 5.50 -1.27 -18.87
N LYS A 108 4.53 -0.97 -19.74
CA LYS A 108 4.71 0.03 -20.82
C LYS A 108 4.84 1.44 -20.26
N MET A 109 4.12 1.76 -19.19
CA MET A 109 4.14 3.09 -18.57
C MET A 109 5.25 3.26 -17.53
N ALA A 110 5.79 2.15 -17.00
CA ALA A 110 6.86 2.13 -15.99
C ALA A 110 8.11 2.95 -16.34
N GLY A 111 8.44 3.07 -17.63
CA GLY A 111 9.58 3.88 -18.08
C GLY A 111 9.34 5.39 -18.09
N ASN A 112 8.09 5.86 -17.93
CA ASN A 112 7.71 7.24 -18.23
C ASN A 112 7.24 8.06 -17.01
N HIS A 113 7.06 7.44 -15.85
CA HIS A 113 6.48 8.10 -14.67
C HIS A 113 7.33 7.93 -13.42
N GLU A 114 7.63 9.06 -12.76
CA GLU A 114 8.42 9.12 -11.52
C GLU A 114 7.76 8.37 -10.35
N ILE A 115 6.42 8.32 -10.32
CA ILE A 115 5.68 7.49 -9.35
C ILE A 115 6.03 6.02 -9.49
N ILE A 116 6.16 5.50 -10.71
CA ILE A 116 6.49 4.08 -10.90
C ILE A 116 7.94 3.82 -10.48
N THR A 117 8.85 4.76 -10.71
CA THR A 117 10.20 4.68 -10.13
C THR A 117 10.14 4.65 -8.60
N SER A 118 9.36 5.56 -7.99
CA SER A 118 9.24 5.67 -6.53
C SER A 118 8.65 4.41 -5.90
N VAL A 119 7.52 3.94 -6.42
CA VAL A 119 6.81 2.73 -5.95
C VAL A 119 7.57 1.47 -6.34
N GLY A 120 8.25 1.46 -7.50
CA GLY A 120 9.12 0.38 -7.94
C GLY A 120 10.17 0.06 -6.90
N THR A 121 10.77 1.08 -6.26
CA THR A 121 11.76 0.86 -5.20
C THR A 121 11.25 0.07 -4.00
N LEU A 122 9.93 0.00 -3.75
CA LEU A 122 9.37 -0.87 -2.71
C LEU A 122 9.58 -2.35 -3.02
N TYR A 123 9.54 -2.73 -4.30
CA TYR A 123 9.55 -4.13 -4.74
C TYR A 123 10.81 -4.48 -5.55
N GLU A 124 11.72 -3.52 -5.71
CA GLU A 124 13.04 -3.75 -6.28
C GLU A 124 13.83 -4.70 -5.38
N THR A 125 14.04 -5.92 -5.87
CA THR A 125 14.95 -6.84 -5.21
C THR A 125 16.38 -6.41 -5.55
N ASP A 126 17.08 -5.78 -4.61
CA ASP A 126 18.52 -5.51 -4.69
C ASP A 126 19.30 -6.85 -4.75
N SER A 127 19.30 -7.50 -5.90
CA SER A 127 20.18 -8.62 -6.29
C SER A 127 20.27 -9.86 -5.34
N LYS A 128 19.95 -11.03 -5.90
CA LYS A 128 20.40 -12.38 -5.46
C LYS A 128 19.98 -12.92 -4.08
N GLN A 129 19.22 -12.20 -3.26
CA GLN A 129 18.46 -12.84 -2.19
C GLN A 129 17.11 -13.23 -2.75
N THR A 130 16.97 -14.52 -3.06
CA THR A 130 15.69 -15.20 -3.24
C THR A 130 14.74 -14.65 -2.20
N ALA A 131 13.56 -14.17 -2.62
CA ALA A 131 12.48 -13.79 -1.73
C ALA A 131 12.45 -14.82 -0.60
N ILE A 132 12.90 -14.42 0.59
CA ILE A 132 12.89 -15.36 1.70
C ILE A 132 11.41 -15.64 1.86
N GLU A 133 11.03 -16.90 1.65
CA GLU A 133 9.72 -17.46 1.95
C GLU A 133 9.52 -17.34 3.47
N ASN A 134 9.39 -16.12 3.97
CA ASN A 134 9.17 -15.81 5.38
C ASN A 134 7.68 -15.99 5.68
N HIS A 135 7.20 -17.20 5.43
CA HIS A 135 6.00 -17.74 6.06
C HIS A 135 6.30 -18.30 7.46
N HIS A 136 7.54 -18.17 7.93
CA HIS A 136 7.92 -18.46 9.30
C HIS A 136 7.56 -17.29 10.20
N ALA A 137 7.03 -17.58 11.40
CA ALA A 137 6.86 -16.59 12.44
C ALA A 137 8.23 -15.97 12.77
N PHE A 138 8.34 -14.65 12.62
CA PHE A 138 9.53 -13.88 12.97
C PHE A 138 9.20 -12.89 14.08
N ASN A 139 10.21 -12.50 14.84
CA ASN A 139 10.07 -11.48 15.87
C ASN A 139 10.09 -10.09 15.23
N VAL A 140 9.22 -9.21 15.73
CA VAL A 140 9.10 -7.84 15.22
C VAL A 140 9.27 -6.80 16.32
N LYS A 141 9.81 -5.65 15.93
CA LYS A 141 9.80 -4.42 16.71
C LYS A 141 9.25 -3.27 15.89
N GLU A 142 8.56 -2.35 16.54
CA GLU A 142 8.03 -1.16 15.89
C GLU A 142 8.87 0.07 16.28
N TYR A 143 9.09 0.96 15.31
CA TYR A 143 9.80 2.20 15.52
C TYR A 143 9.03 3.37 14.90
N LEU A 144 9.02 4.50 15.60
CA LEU A 144 8.58 5.77 15.07
C LEU A 144 9.71 6.39 14.23
N VAL A 145 9.38 6.86 13.03
CA VAL A 145 10.33 7.58 12.18
C VAL A 145 10.31 9.06 12.55
N LYS A 146 11.47 9.65 12.79
CA LYS A 146 11.61 11.09 12.99
C LYS A 146 11.56 11.82 11.64
N LEU A 147 10.38 12.28 11.26
CA LEU A 147 10.17 12.96 9.98
C LEU A 147 11.06 14.20 9.79
N ASP A 148 11.43 14.89 10.89
CA ASP A 148 12.33 16.05 10.86
C ASP A 148 13.74 15.75 10.32
N PHE A 149 14.14 14.47 10.28
CA PHE A 149 15.42 14.02 9.74
C PHE A 149 15.35 13.64 8.26
N ILE A 150 14.17 13.70 7.65
CA ILE A 150 13.94 13.38 6.24
C ILE A 150 13.75 14.69 5.48
N HIS A 151 14.46 14.88 4.38
CA HIS A 151 14.22 16.02 3.49
C HIS A 151 13.01 15.73 2.58
N PRO A 152 11.84 16.36 2.81
CA PRO A 152 10.64 16.03 2.07
C PRO A 152 10.73 16.48 0.61
N ILE A 153 10.15 15.71 -0.30
CA ILE A 153 10.00 16.06 -1.72
C ILE A 153 8.52 16.13 -2.04
N PHE A 154 8.05 17.30 -2.45
CA PHE A 154 6.69 17.50 -2.88
C PHE A 154 6.50 17.06 -4.34
N SER A 155 5.41 16.34 -4.62
CA SER A 155 5.00 15.95 -5.95
C SER A 155 3.49 16.09 -6.08
N ASP A 156 3.02 16.90 -7.05
CA ASP A 156 1.60 17.06 -7.33
C ASP A 156 0.92 15.74 -7.69
N GLU A 157 1.67 14.87 -8.39
CA GLU A 157 1.19 13.55 -8.76
C GLU A 157 1.00 12.66 -7.52
N PHE A 158 1.99 12.66 -6.62
CA PHE A 158 1.90 11.90 -5.36
C PHE A 158 0.82 12.46 -4.43
N ASN A 159 0.62 13.78 -4.42
CA ASN A 159 -0.42 14.42 -3.62
C ASN A 159 -1.83 13.96 -4.01
N LYS A 160 -2.08 13.66 -5.29
CA LYS A 160 -3.37 13.06 -5.73
C LYS A 160 -3.56 11.65 -5.16
N ILE A 161 -2.50 10.84 -5.16
CA ILE A 161 -2.53 9.50 -4.55
C ILE A 161 -2.78 9.63 -3.04
N TRP A 162 -2.04 10.50 -2.36
CA TRP A 162 -2.22 10.73 -0.93
C TRP A 162 -3.63 11.22 -0.59
N THR A 163 -4.19 12.12 -1.40
CA THR A 163 -5.57 12.58 -1.23
C THR A 163 -6.54 11.40 -1.27
N PHE A 164 -6.42 10.52 -2.27
CA PHE A 164 -7.21 9.30 -2.34
C PHE A 164 -7.02 8.41 -1.10
N LEU A 165 -5.77 8.13 -0.70
CA LEU A 165 -5.48 7.30 0.48
C LEU A 165 -6.06 7.89 1.77
N SER A 166 -5.98 9.22 1.93
CA SER A 166 -6.49 9.92 3.11
C SER A 166 -8.02 9.88 3.22
N LYS A 167 -8.71 9.86 2.07
CA LYS A 167 -10.19 9.84 1.99
C LYS A 167 -10.76 8.43 1.95
N THR A 168 -9.90 7.41 1.86
CA THR A 168 -10.29 5.99 1.82
C THR A 168 -9.67 5.26 3.01
N TYR A 169 -8.42 4.84 2.89
CA TYR A 169 -7.71 4.04 3.90
C TYR A 169 -7.62 4.73 5.25
N LEU A 170 -7.06 5.95 5.32
CA LEU A 170 -6.78 6.60 6.61
C LEU A 170 -8.06 6.96 7.38
N LEU A 171 -9.17 7.19 6.67
CA LEU A 171 -10.46 7.49 7.29
C LEU A 171 -11.01 6.32 8.11
N TYR A 172 -10.72 5.08 7.70
CA TYR A 172 -11.32 3.87 8.30
C TYR A 172 -10.32 2.95 9.00
N GLN A 173 -9.07 2.94 8.56
CA GLN A 173 -8.01 2.06 9.05
C GLN A 173 -6.96 2.82 9.87
N GLU A 174 -7.08 4.14 9.98
CA GLU A 174 -6.15 5.07 10.66
C GLU A 174 -4.74 5.12 10.07
N ALA A 175 -4.35 4.14 9.26
CA ALA A 175 -3.07 4.05 8.59
C ALA A 175 -3.16 3.36 7.23
N TYR A 176 -2.20 3.62 6.37
CA TYR A 176 -1.95 2.88 5.14
C TYR A 176 -0.63 2.12 5.26
N VAL A 177 -0.65 0.82 4.94
CA VAL A 177 0.51 -0.07 5.13
C VAL A 177 1.15 -0.41 3.80
N LEU A 178 2.44 -0.11 3.69
CA LEU A 178 3.33 -0.50 2.60
C LEU A 178 4.18 -1.70 3.03
N LEU A 179 4.42 -2.61 2.10
CA LEU A 179 5.18 -3.84 2.33
C LEU A 179 6.42 -3.85 1.43
N PRO A 180 7.50 -3.14 1.82
CA PRO A 180 8.73 -3.17 1.05
C PRO A 180 9.37 -4.56 1.08
N ASP A 181 10.03 -4.93 0.00
CA ASP A 181 10.80 -6.16 -0.10
C ASP A 181 12.28 -5.88 0.17
N ASN A 182 12.85 -6.58 1.17
CA ASN A 182 14.27 -6.56 1.50
C ASN A 182 14.88 -5.20 1.87
N TRP A 183 14.08 -4.22 2.30
CA TRP A 183 14.62 -2.95 2.77
C TRP A 183 15.37 -3.12 4.09
N ALA A 184 16.63 -2.73 4.14
CA ALA A 184 17.42 -2.75 5.37
C ALA A 184 16.95 -1.66 6.35
N PHE A 185 16.89 -1.98 7.65
CA PHE A 185 16.64 -1.01 8.72
C PHE A 185 17.93 -0.24 9.06
N ASN A 186 18.18 0.85 8.32
CA ASN A 186 19.35 1.71 8.47
C ASN A 186 19.08 3.17 8.05
N GLU A 187 20.10 4.03 8.15
CA GLU A 187 20.00 5.46 7.80
C GLU A 187 19.72 5.74 6.31
N LEU A 188 19.93 4.78 5.39
CA LEU A 188 19.59 4.97 3.98
C LEU A 188 18.08 5.00 3.74
N PHE A 189 17.27 4.60 4.73
CA PHE A 189 15.81 4.69 4.67
C PHE A 189 15.33 6.09 4.27
N LYS A 190 15.87 7.15 4.88
CA LYS A 190 15.49 8.54 4.61
C LYS A 190 15.86 9.02 3.21
N GLU A 191 16.77 8.32 2.52
CA GLU A 191 17.23 8.71 1.20
C GLU A 191 16.31 8.22 0.07
N ARG A 192 15.42 7.28 0.36
CA ARG A 192 14.51 6.69 -0.62
C ARG A 192 13.46 7.70 -1.08
N LEU A 193 13.24 7.79 -2.39
CA LEU A 193 12.34 8.78 -3.00
C LEU A 193 10.92 8.69 -2.43
N LEU A 194 10.36 7.49 -2.32
CA LEU A 194 9.03 7.29 -1.74
C LEU A 194 8.96 7.77 -0.27
N ILE A 195 10.03 7.57 0.52
CA ILE A 195 10.06 8.03 1.91
C ILE A 195 10.07 9.55 1.99
N LYS A 196 10.82 10.21 1.10
CA LYS A 196 10.81 11.68 0.98
C LYS A 196 9.45 12.21 0.54
N GLN A 197 8.76 11.52 -0.36
CA GLN A 197 7.41 11.86 -0.80
C GLN A 197 6.38 11.68 0.33
N LEU A 198 6.41 10.54 1.03
CA LEU A 198 5.53 10.27 2.17
C LEU A 198 5.74 11.29 3.30
N ALA A 199 7.00 11.59 3.64
CA ALA A 199 7.33 12.59 4.66
C ALA A 199 6.80 14.00 4.33
N SER A 200 6.47 14.29 3.07
CA SER A 200 5.87 15.57 2.67
C SER A 200 4.37 15.68 2.95
N VAL A 201 3.69 14.55 3.20
CA VAL A 201 2.22 14.48 3.30
C VAL A 201 1.68 13.77 4.53
N CYS A 202 2.43 12.81 5.09
CA CYS A 202 2.01 12.07 6.28
C CYS A 202 2.35 12.84 7.55
N LYS A 203 1.50 12.69 8.57
CA LYS A 203 1.75 13.25 9.90
C LYS A 203 2.65 12.34 10.72
N GLU A 204 2.57 11.05 10.46
CA GLU A 204 3.29 10.03 11.19
C GLU A 204 3.73 8.90 10.25
N MET A 205 4.90 8.31 10.55
CA MET A 205 5.39 7.13 9.87
C MET A 205 5.98 6.17 10.89
N ARG A 206 5.55 4.90 10.83
CA ARG A 206 6.09 3.82 11.65
C ARG A 206 6.70 2.75 10.77
N VAL A 207 7.74 2.10 11.26
CA VAL A 207 8.35 0.95 10.60
C VAL A 207 8.30 -0.26 11.52
N THR A 208 7.82 -1.39 10.98
CA THR A 208 7.93 -2.69 11.64
C THR A 208 9.17 -3.39 11.10
N VAL A 209 10.06 -3.81 11.99
CA VAL A 209 11.35 -4.41 11.65
C VAL A 209 11.37 -5.85 12.10
N ASN A 210 11.72 -6.76 11.21
CA ASN A 210 12.06 -8.13 11.55
C ASN A 210 13.41 -8.12 12.29
N THR A 211 13.40 -8.53 13.57
CA THR A 211 14.60 -8.49 14.42
C THR A 211 15.61 -9.58 14.09
N ASP A 212 15.19 -10.63 13.38
CA ASP A 212 16.04 -11.78 13.06
C ASP A 212 17.02 -11.46 11.92
N ASN A 213 16.64 -10.55 11.01
CA ASN A 213 17.45 -10.16 9.86
C ASN A 213 17.62 -8.63 9.68
N ASN A 214 17.10 -7.83 10.60
CA ASN A 214 17.17 -6.36 10.58
C ASN A 214 16.61 -5.74 9.28
N GLN A 215 15.59 -6.35 8.69
CA GLN A 215 14.87 -5.83 7.54
C GLN A 215 13.54 -5.18 7.96
N ILE A 216 13.15 -4.14 7.24
CA ILE A 216 11.84 -3.50 7.36
C ILE A 216 10.81 -4.45 6.74
N ALA A 217 9.88 -4.93 7.57
CA ALA A 217 8.79 -5.81 7.17
C ALA A 217 7.56 -5.01 6.67
N SER A 218 7.32 -3.82 7.24
CA SER A 218 6.25 -2.92 6.81
C SER A 218 6.53 -1.48 7.19
N ILE A 219 5.90 -0.57 6.47
CA ILE A 219 5.87 0.87 6.75
C ILE A 219 4.41 1.28 6.87
N SER A 220 4.03 1.87 7.99
CA SER A 220 2.68 2.37 8.25
C SER A 220 2.71 3.89 8.22
N VAL A 221 1.81 4.53 7.45
CA VAL A 221 1.72 5.99 7.35
C VAL A 221 0.33 6.48 7.72
N CYS A 222 0.28 7.59 8.46
CA CYS A 222 -0.95 8.21 8.99
C CYS A 222 -1.03 9.70 8.65
#